data_AF-A0A0E0ML10-F1
#
_entry.id   AF-A0A0E0ML10-F1
#
_cell.length_a   1.000
_cell.length_b   1.000
_cell.length_c   1.000
_cell.angle_alpha   90.00
_cell.angle_beta   90.00
_cell.angle_gamma   90.00
#
_symmetry.space_group_name_H-M   'P 1'
#
loop_
_entity.id
_entity.type
_entity.pdbx_description
1 polymer ?
#
loop_
_entity_poly.entity_id
_entity_poly.type
_entity_poly.pdbx_seq_one_letter_code
_entity_poly.pdbx_strand_id
1 'polypeptide(L)'
;MRKCTHAQKVNILRACWRWVKLDHGHRVLPPHNDVFDPCCNAARDVRALDMDCIVDLLTGEERRRYDVGRIRSLERIFATIEMKD
;
A
#
# COMPACT_ATOMS: atom_id res chain seq x y z
N MET A 1 -12.29 -7.95 13.82
CA MET A 1 -11.19 -6.95 13.76
C MET A 1 -10.19 -7.37 12.69
N ARG A 2 -10.00 -6.58 11.63
CA ARG A 2 -8.92 -6.79 10.64
C ARG A 2 -7.66 -6.17 11.22
N LYS A 3 -6.78 -7.00 11.79
CA LYS A 3 -5.52 -6.54 12.36
C LYS A 3 -4.43 -6.77 11.33
N CYS A 4 -3.93 -5.69 10.76
CA CYS A 4 -2.64 -5.68 10.10
C CYS A 4 -1.53 -5.94 11.12
N THR A 5 -0.39 -6.41 10.66
CA THR A 5 0.82 -6.61 11.45
C THR A 5 1.84 -5.51 11.16
N HIS A 6 2.78 -5.31 12.08
CA HIS A 6 3.93 -4.43 11.84
C HIS A 6 4.72 -4.87 10.60
N ALA A 7 4.85 -6.18 10.36
CA ALA A 7 5.52 -6.71 9.18
C ALA A 7 4.79 -6.30 7.88
N GLN A 8 3.46 -6.42 7.83
CA GLN A 8 2.67 -5.96 6.68
C GLN A 8 2.85 -4.45 6.45
N LYS A 9 2.79 -3.62 7.50
CA LYS A 9 3.05 -2.17 7.38
C LYS A 9 4.42 -1.90 6.77
N VAL A 10 5.48 -2.49 7.34
CA VAL A 10 6.85 -2.30 6.85
C VAL A 10 6.98 -2.75 5.40
N ASN A 11 6.33 -3.86 5.03
CA ASN A 11 6.36 -4.37 3.66
C ASN A 11 5.67 -3.42 2.68
N ILE A 12 4.48 -2.89 3.01
CA ILE A 12 3.78 -1.89 2.20
C ILE A 12 4.64 -0.64 2.02
N LEU A 13 5.15 -0.06 3.10
CA LEU A 13 5.94 1.17 3.04
C LEU A 13 7.23 0.98 2.23
N ARG A 14 7.81 -0.22 2.25
CA ARG A 14 9.01 -0.58 1.47
C ARG A 14 8.68 -0.86 0.01
N ALA A 15 7.72 -1.74 -0.28
CA ALA A 15 7.43 -2.19 -1.64
C ALA A 15 6.75 -1.10 -2.47
N CYS A 16 5.85 -0.35 -1.85
CA CYS A 16 5.08 0.72 -2.48
C CYS A 16 5.73 2.11 -2.36
N TRP A 17 7.00 2.18 -1.91
CA TRP A 17 7.65 3.44 -1.48
C TRP A 17 7.53 4.59 -2.49
N ARG A 18 7.64 4.30 -3.79
CA ARG A 18 7.52 5.30 -4.86
C ARG A 18 6.14 5.96 -4.87
N TRP A 19 5.10 5.18 -4.63
CA TRP A 19 3.74 5.69 -4.57
C TRP A 19 3.47 6.41 -3.26
N VAL A 20 3.78 5.76 -2.12
CA VAL A 20 3.26 6.19 -0.83
C VAL A 20 4.03 7.32 -0.16
N LYS A 21 5.24 7.71 -0.60
CA LYS A 21 5.93 8.86 0.04
C LYS A 21 5.35 10.21 -0.41
N LEU A 22 5.35 11.17 0.51
CA LEU A 22 4.87 12.54 0.29
C LEU A 22 5.77 13.36 -0.65
N ASP A 23 7.08 13.15 -0.59
CA ASP A 23 8.09 13.91 -1.34
C ASP A 23 8.05 13.67 -2.86
N HIS A 24 7.33 12.64 -3.29
CA HIS A 24 7.20 12.25 -4.68
C HIS A 24 6.21 13.11 -5.49
N GLY A 25 5.38 13.92 -4.82
CA GLY A 25 4.45 14.85 -5.46
C GLY A 25 3.47 14.18 -6.45
N HIS A 26 2.69 14.97 -7.17
CA HIS A 26 1.59 14.48 -8.04
C HIS A 26 2.05 13.79 -9.33
N ARG A 27 3.36 13.78 -9.63
CA ARG A 27 3.91 13.25 -10.89
C ARG A 27 4.20 11.75 -10.87
N VAL A 28 4.04 11.10 -9.72
CA VAL A 28 4.23 9.65 -9.65
C VAL A 28 3.01 8.92 -10.19
N LEU A 29 3.28 7.99 -11.11
CA LEU A 29 2.28 7.08 -11.64
C LEU A 29 1.86 6.05 -10.57
N PRO A 30 0.58 5.63 -10.56
CA PRO A 30 0.15 4.53 -9.72
C PRO A 30 1.02 3.27 -9.93
N PRO A 31 1.22 2.43 -8.90
CA PRO A 31 1.83 1.12 -9.04
C PRO A 31 1.13 0.30 -10.13
N HIS A 32 1.89 -0.57 -10.79
CA HIS A 32 1.31 -1.47 -11.77
C HIS A 32 0.45 -2.51 -11.08
N ASN A 33 -0.75 -2.72 -11.63
CA ASN A 33 -1.68 -3.73 -11.17
C ASN A 33 -1.29 -5.13 -11.69
N ASP A 34 -0.04 -5.53 -11.44
CA ASP A 34 0.60 -6.76 -11.96
C ASP A 34 1.01 -7.67 -10.79
N VAL A 35 0.85 -8.99 -10.93
CA VAL A 35 1.36 -10.01 -9.99
C VAL A 35 2.87 -9.99 -9.81
N PHE A 36 3.62 -9.45 -10.77
CA PHE A 36 5.08 -9.31 -10.64
C PHE A 36 5.49 -8.02 -9.94
N ASP A 37 4.57 -7.07 -9.73
CA ASP A 37 4.85 -5.83 -9.00
C ASP A 37 4.96 -6.11 -7.48
N PRO A 38 6.11 -5.83 -6.84
CA PRO A 38 6.28 -6.08 -5.41
C PRO A 38 5.29 -5.32 -4.52
N CYS A 39 4.84 -4.12 -4.93
CA CYS A 39 3.83 -3.36 -4.20
C CYS A 39 2.47 -4.05 -4.27
N CYS A 40 2.11 -4.58 -5.44
CA CYS A 40 0.88 -5.35 -5.63
C CYS A 40 0.88 -6.60 -4.74
N ASN A 41 1.98 -7.35 -4.69
CA ASN A 41 2.10 -8.53 -3.83
C ASN A 41 2.04 -8.18 -2.33
N ALA A 42 2.76 -7.13 -1.91
CA ALA A 42 2.68 -6.67 -0.53
C ALA A 42 1.25 -6.23 -0.14
N ALA A 43 0.50 -5.63 -1.07
CA ALA A 43 -0.89 -5.25 -0.85
C ALA A 43 -1.81 -6.48 -0.72
N ARG A 44 -1.61 -7.51 -1.55
CA ARG A 44 -2.38 -8.77 -1.46
C ARG A 44 -2.21 -9.51 -0.14
N ASP A 45 -1.05 -9.38 0.51
CA ASP A 45 -0.82 -9.94 1.85
C ASP A 45 -1.70 -9.28 2.91
N VAL A 46 -2.28 -8.10 2.63
CA VAL A 46 -3.27 -7.44 3.49
C VAL A 46 -4.65 -8.00 3.20
N ARG A 47 -5.28 -8.59 4.23
CA ARG A 47 -6.58 -9.25 4.09
C ARG A 47 -7.63 -8.28 3.53
N ALA A 48 -8.27 -8.69 2.43
CA ALA A 48 -9.28 -7.92 1.71
C ALA A 48 -8.77 -6.55 1.22
N LEU A 49 -7.46 -6.38 1.07
CA LEU A 49 -6.81 -5.13 0.70
C LEU A 49 -7.17 -3.94 1.63
N ASP A 50 -7.59 -4.23 2.87
CA ASP A 50 -8.02 -3.21 3.83
C ASP A 50 -6.81 -2.42 4.34
N MET A 51 -6.49 -1.32 3.66
CA MET A 51 -5.33 -0.49 3.95
C MET A 51 -5.53 0.42 5.16
N ASP A 52 -6.74 0.56 5.69
CA ASP A 52 -6.97 1.35 6.90
C ASP A 52 -6.23 0.72 8.10
N CYS A 53 -6.16 -0.61 8.19
CA CYS A 53 -5.35 -1.22 9.25
C CYS A 53 -3.84 -0.99 9.10
N ILE A 54 -3.34 -0.69 7.90
CA ILE A 54 -1.94 -0.24 7.71
C ILE A 54 -1.77 1.19 8.19
N VAL A 55 -2.73 2.07 7.87
CA VAL A 55 -2.75 3.47 8.31
C VAL A 55 -2.75 3.55 9.83
N ASP A 56 -3.51 2.71 10.52
CA ASP A 56 -3.59 2.67 11.98
C ASP A 56 -2.25 2.32 12.65
N LEU A 57 -1.39 1.56 11.97
CA LEU A 57 -0.06 1.18 12.48
C LEU A 57 1.04 2.21 12.20
N LEU A 58 0.73 3.29 11.47
CA LEU A 58 1.72 4.34 11.18
C LEU A 58 2.08 5.12 12.44
N THR A 59 3.38 5.24 12.71
CA THR A 59 3.89 6.15 13.74
C THR A 59 3.67 7.60 13.34
N GLY A 60 3.76 8.52 14.31
CA GLY A 60 3.68 9.95 14.02
C GLY A 60 4.75 10.43 13.03
N GLU A 61 5.93 9.81 13.02
CA GLU A 61 6.98 10.08 12.03
C GLU A 61 6.62 9.56 10.64
N GLU A 62 6.11 8.32 10.56
CA GLU A 62 5.67 7.73 9.28
C GLU A 62 4.53 8.55 8.66
N ARG A 63 3.59 9.06 9.46
CA ARG A 63 2.51 9.95 9.00
C ARG A 63 3.01 11.29 8.43
N ARG A 64 4.24 11.71 8.78
CA ARG A 64 4.88 12.90 8.20
C ARG A 64 5.70 12.58 6.94
N ARG A 65 6.00 11.31 6.69
CA ARG A 65 6.81 10.85 5.54
C ARG A 65 5.95 10.27 4.41
N TYR A 66 4.82 9.68 4.75
CA TYR A 66 3.96 8.95 3.83
C TYR A 66 2.57 9.56 3.68
N ASP A 67 2.05 9.48 2.46
CA ASP A 67 0.74 9.95 2.06
C ASP A 67 -0.32 8.90 2.40
N VAL A 68 -1.09 9.18 3.44
CA VAL A 68 -2.18 8.30 3.92
C VAL A 68 -3.24 8.07 2.85
N GLY A 69 -3.53 9.07 2.01
CA GLY A 69 -4.50 8.94 0.93
C GLY A 69 -4.02 7.96 -0.14
N ARG A 70 -2.73 7.98 -0.45
CA ARG A 70 -2.10 7.03 -1.38
C ARG A 70 -1.97 5.63 -0.81
N ILE A 71 -1.73 5.48 0.49
CA ILE A 71 -1.78 4.16 1.14
C ILE A 71 -3.18 3.56 1.00
N ARG A 72 -4.22 4.33 1.30
CA ARG A 72 -5.62 3.90 1.14
C ARG A 72 -5.99 3.60 -0.31
N SER A 73 -5.42 4.33 -1.28
CA SER A 73 -5.74 4.10 -2.68
C SER A 73 -5.23 2.76 -3.22
N LEU A 74 -4.28 2.10 -2.55
CA LEU A 74 -3.77 0.78 -2.97
C LEU A 74 -4.90 -0.26 -3.04
N GLU A 75 -5.89 -0.18 -2.16
CA GLU A 75 -7.09 -1.03 -2.22
C GLU A 75 -7.77 -0.93 -3.58
N ARG A 76 -8.03 0.30 -4.04
CA ARG A 76 -8.69 0.56 -5.32
C ARG A 76 -7.82 0.19 -6.52
N ILE A 77 -6.51 0.40 -6.41
CA ILE A 77 -5.57 0.10 -7.50
C ILE A 77 -5.50 -1.42 -7.75
N PHE A 78 -5.56 -2.23 -6.70
CA PHE A 78 -5.37 -3.68 -6.79
C PHE A 78 -6.68 -4.51 -6.72
N ALA A 79 -7.84 -3.87 -6.58
CA ALA A 79 -9.13 -4.54 -6.42
C ALA A 79 -9.60 -5.37 -7.63
N THR A 80 -9.07 -5.13 -8.85
CA THR A 80 -9.63 -5.68 -10.10
C THR A 80 -8.77 -6.78 -10.73
N ILE A 81 -7.90 -7.45 -9.98
CA ILE A 81 -7.02 -8.44 -10.58
C ILE A 81 -7.78 -9.75 -10.75
N GLU A 82 -8.26 -10.00 -11.97
CA GLU A 82 -8.63 -11.34 -12.41
C GLU A 82 -7.36 -12.20 -12.43
N MET A 83 -7.40 -13.33 -11.75
CA MET A 83 -6.39 -14.38 -11.88
C MET A 83 -6.42 -14.83 -13.33
N LYS A 84 -5.40 -14.48 -14.13
CA LYS A 84 -5.13 -15.23 -15.35
C LYS A 84 -4.40 -16.50 -14.93
N ASP A 85 -5.15 -17.60 -14.94
CA ASP A 85 -4.65 -18.96 -14.84
C ASP A 85 -3.59 -19.27 -15.91
#